data_AF-A0AAW4CAM0-F1
#
_entry.id   AF-A0AAW4CAM0-F1
#
_cell.length_a   1.000
_cell.length_b   1.000
_cell.length_c   1.000
_cell.angle_alpha   90.00
_cell.angle_beta   90.00
_cell.angle_gamma   90.00
#
_symmetry.space_group_name_H-M   'P 1'
#
loop_
_entity.id
_entity.type
_entity.pdbx_description
1 polymer ?
#
loop_
_entity_poly.entity_id
_entity_poly.type
_entity_poly.pdbx_seq_one_letter_code
_entity_poly.pdbx_strand_id
1 'polypeptide(L)'
;TVTSTTTDTTEVVKYPQATEDVKESRTVTRTIKYVDKANETKEVADSVTQTVELTRTNKRNKVTKVVTAGDWTTGTWGSQDSPTVTNYDAPDKATVAE
;
A
#
# COMPACT_ATOMS: atom_id res chain seq x y z
N THR A 1 -12.76 3.43 -58.39
CA THR A 1 -11.91 3.86 -59.53
C THR A 1 -11.65 5.33 -59.38
N VAL A 2 -10.38 5.74 -59.36
CA VAL A 2 -9.98 7.16 -59.36
C VAL A 2 -9.84 7.58 -60.83
N THR A 3 -10.33 8.76 -61.17
CA THR A 3 -10.34 9.33 -62.52
C THR A 3 -9.68 10.71 -62.51
N SER A 4 -9.41 11.29 -63.68
CA SER A 4 -8.83 12.64 -63.80
C SER A 4 -9.74 13.76 -63.26
N THR A 5 -11.02 13.47 -62.98
CA THR A 5 -11.98 14.39 -62.35
C THR A 5 -12.24 14.07 -60.89
N THR A 6 -11.59 13.05 -60.32
CA THR A 6 -11.73 12.73 -58.90
C THR A 6 -11.13 13.86 -58.07
N THR A 7 -11.96 14.45 -57.21
CA THR A 7 -11.53 15.45 -56.23
C THR A 7 -10.78 14.77 -55.10
N ASP A 8 -9.80 15.46 -54.54
CA ASP A 8 -9.09 15.00 -53.35
C ASP A 8 -10.07 14.76 -52.20
N THR A 9 -9.93 13.62 -51.53
CA THR A 9 -10.69 13.26 -50.34
C THR A 9 -9.73 13.06 -49.17
N THR A 10 -10.10 13.54 -47.99
CA THR A 10 -9.33 13.28 -46.75
C THR A 10 -10.08 12.25 -45.91
N GLU A 11 -9.43 11.12 -45.64
CA GLU A 11 -9.95 10.08 -44.75
C GLU A 11 -9.25 10.18 -43.38
N VAL A 12 -10.03 10.18 -42.30
CA VAL A 12 -9.49 10.24 -40.93
C VAL A 12 -9.61 8.87 -40.27
N VAL A 13 -8.46 8.25 -39.98
CA VAL A 13 -8.37 7.00 -39.21
C VAL A 13 -7.94 7.32 -37.78
N LYS A 14 -8.70 6.82 -36.79
CA LYS A 14 -8.45 7.08 -35.36
C LYS A 14 -8.01 5.80 -34.67
N TYR A 15 -6.96 5.90 -33.84
CA TYR A 15 -6.45 4.79 -33.03
C TYR A 15 -6.59 5.14 -31.53
N PRO A 16 -7.11 4.22 -30.69
CA PRO A 16 -7.13 4.43 -29.25
C PRO A 16 -5.71 4.33 -28.68
N GLN A 17 -5.45 5.08 -27.61
CA GLN A 17 -4.18 4.99 -26.89
C GLN A 17 -4.17 3.74 -26.00
N ALA A 18 -3.10 2.96 -26.08
CA ALA A 18 -2.92 1.78 -25.24
C ALA A 18 -2.52 2.15 -23.80
N THR A 19 -2.87 1.27 -22.86
CA THR A 19 -2.45 1.36 -21.45
C THR A 19 -1.65 0.13 -21.03
N GLU A 20 -0.95 0.25 -19.89
CA GLU A 20 -0.33 -0.87 -19.19
C GLU A 20 -0.51 -0.75 -17.68
N ASP A 21 -0.45 -1.91 -17.01
CA ASP A 21 -0.50 -1.98 -15.56
C ASP A 21 0.87 -1.65 -14.94
N VAL A 22 0.83 -0.94 -13.83
CA VAL A 22 1.99 -0.56 -13.02
C VAL A 22 1.68 -0.92 -11.59
N LYS A 23 2.35 -1.95 -11.07
CA LYS A 23 2.15 -2.39 -9.69
C LYS A 23 3.02 -1.58 -8.75
N GLU A 24 2.44 -1.20 -7.61
CA GLU A 24 3.14 -0.57 -6.50
C GLU A 24 2.86 -1.34 -5.21
N SER A 25 3.84 -1.38 -4.32
CA SER A 25 3.70 -1.94 -2.98
C SER A 25 4.19 -0.96 -1.91
N ARG A 26 3.61 -1.06 -0.71
CA ARG A 26 3.99 -0.32 0.48
C ARG A 26 3.88 -1.22 1.69
N THR A 27 4.94 -1.29 2.48
CA THR A 27 4.93 -1.96 3.78
C THR A 27 4.48 -0.97 4.86
N VAL A 28 3.50 -1.37 5.67
CA VAL A 28 3.06 -0.64 6.86
C VAL A 28 3.50 -1.42 8.10
N THR A 29 4.21 -0.75 9.00
CA THR A 29 4.84 -1.39 10.17
C THR A 29 4.25 -0.82 11.46
N ARG A 30 3.93 -1.72 12.41
CA ARG A 30 3.58 -1.41 13.80
C ARG A 30 4.64 -2.03 14.71
N THR A 31 5.15 -1.25 15.65
CA THR A 31 6.05 -1.74 16.70
C THR A 31 5.39 -1.56 18.06
N ILE A 32 5.32 -2.64 18.83
CA ILE A 32 4.77 -2.69 20.17
C ILE A 32 5.96 -2.75 21.13
N LYS A 33 6.13 -1.70 21.92
CA LYS A 33 7.16 -1.62 22.96
C LYS A 33 6.53 -1.88 24.32
N TYR A 34 7.20 -2.67 25.15
CA TYR A 34 6.80 -2.90 26.53
C TYR A 34 7.77 -2.14 27.44
N VAL A 35 7.28 -1.08 28.07
CA VAL A 35 8.12 -0.13 28.81
C VAL A 35 7.69 0.02 30.26
N ASP A 36 8.61 0.46 31.10
CA ASP A 36 8.35 0.80 32.49
C ASP A 36 7.41 2.02 32.58
N LYS A 37 6.30 1.90 33.32
CA LYS A 37 5.32 2.99 33.45
C LYS A 37 5.90 4.27 34.07
N ALA A 38 6.88 4.14 34.95
CA ALA A 38 7.55 5.29 35.56
C ALA A 38 8.66 5.86 34.66
N ASN A 39 9.10 5.11 33.65
CA ASN A 39 10.14 5.52 32.71
C ASN A 39 9.93 4.86 31.33
N GLU A 40 9.18 5.54 30.46
CA GLU A 40 8.80 5.02 29.13
C GLU A 40 9.99 4.80 28.17
N THR A 41 11.21 5.26 28.51
CA THR A 41 12.40 4.97 27.70
C THR A 41 13.06 3.65 28.05
N LYS A 42 12.66 3.01 29.15
CA LYS A 42 13.20 1.73 29.62
C LYS A 42 12.30 0.60 29.17
N GLU A 43 12.76 -0.19 28.21
CA GLU A 43 12.08 -1.43 27.80
C GLU A 43 12.25 -2.50 28.90
N VAL A 44 11.15 -3.22 29.18
CA VAL A 44 11.08 -4.25 30.23
C VAL A 44 10.82 -5.64 29.66
N ALA A 45 10.52 -5.72 28.36
CA ALA A 45 10.44 -6.95 27.58
C ALA A 45 10.74 -6.65 26.09
N ASP A 46 10.98 -7.70 25.31
CA ASP A 46 11.31 -7.57 23.88
C ASP A 46 10.15 -6.94 23.09
N SER A 47 10.49 -5.94 22.27
CA SER A 47 9.54 -5.29 21.37
C SER A 47 9.08 -6.23 20.25
N VAL A 48 7.79 -6.16 19.89
CA VAL A 48 7.22 -6.93 18.77
C VAL A 48 7.01 -6.01 17.57
N THR A 49 7.47 -6.42 16.39
CA THR A 49 7.22 -5.70 15.14
C THR A 49 6.30 -6.50 14.22
N GLN A 50 5.25 -5.86 13.71
CA GLN A 50 4.27 -6.44 12.82
C GLN A 50 4.24 -5.63 11.52
N THR A 51 4.24 -6.32 10.39
CA THR A 51 4.25 -5.71 9.06
C THR A 51 3.08 -6.20 8.23
N VAL A 52 2.54 -5.31 7.41
CA VAL A 52 1.52 -5.60 6.41
C VAL A 52 1.97 -5.00 5.09
N GLU A 53 1.98 -5.79 4.02
CA GLU A 53 2.23 -5.30 2.67
C GLU A 53 0.89 -4.94 2.01
N LEU A 54 0.76 -3.68 1.59
CA LEU A 54 -0.34 -3.21 0.76
C LEU A 54 0.17 -3.02 -0.66
N THR A 55 -0.63 -3.43 -1.63
CA THR A 55 -0.37 -3.28 -3.07
C THR A 55 -1.48 -2.49 -3.75
N ARG A 56 -1.15 -1.80 -4.86
CA ARG A 56 -2.13 -1.24 -5.80
C ARG A 56 -1.69 -1.49 -7.24
N THR A 57 -2.67 -1.57 -8.14
CA THR A 57 -2.42 -1.65 -9.59
C THR A 57 -2.86 -0.34 -10.24
N ASN A 58 -1.88 0.43 -10.71
CA ASN A 58 -2.09 1.68 -11.43
C ASN A 58 -2.13 1.43 -12.94
N LYS A 59 -2.78 2.33 -13.69
CA LYS A 59 -2.80 2.28 -15.15
C LYS A 59 -2.00 3.43 -15.75
N ARG A 60 -1.00 3.11 -16.57
CA ARG A 60 -0.21 4.10 -17.32
C ARG A 60 -0.64 4.13 -18.77
N ASN A 61 -0.94 5.32 -19.27
CA ASN A 61 -1.14 5.53 -20.71
C ASN A 61 0.22 5.48 -21.43
N LYS A 62 0.35 4.65 -22.48
CA LYS A 62 1.64 4.45 -23.18
C LYS A 62 2.06 5.65 -24.03
N VAL A 63 1.13 6.52 -24.42
CA VAL A 63 1.38 7.73 -25.22
C VAL A 63 1.66 8.92 -24.29
N THR A 64 0.70 9.27 -23.44
CA THR A 64 0.80 10.47 -22.58
C THR A 64 1.66 10.26 -21.34
N LYS A 65 1.98 9.01 -21.00
CA LYS A 65 2.69 8.60 -19.77
C LYS A 65 1.97 8.93 -18.45
N VAL A 66 0.77 9.50 -18.52
CA VAL A 66 -0.08 9.76 -17.34
C VAL A 66 -0.42 8.44 -16.65
N VAL A 67 -0.25 8.42 -15.33
CA VAL A 67 -0.59 7.29 -14.45
C VAL A 67 -1.87 7.63 -13.70
N THR A 68 -2.87 6.77 -13.83
CA THR A 68 -4.08 6.79 -13.00
C THR A 68 -3.90 5.79 -11.87
N ALA A 69 -3.95 6.26 -10.63
CA ALA A 69 -3.82 5.40 -9.48
C ALA A 69 -5.03 4.46 -9.34
N GLY A 70 -4.76 3.19 -9.05
CA GLY A 70 -5.78 2.27 -8.55
C GLY A 70 -5.87 2.35 -7.02
N ASP A 71 -6.84 1.61 -6.48
CA ASP A 71 -7.03 1.50 -5.05
C ASP A 71 -5.95 0.63 -4.40
N TRP A 72 -5.53 1.02 -3.20
CA TRP A 72 -4.71 0.17 -2.35
C TRP A 72 -5.55 -0.98 -1.81
N THR A 73 -4.94 -2.16 -1.77
CA THR A 73 -5.42 -3.27 -0.93
C THR A 73 -5.40 -2.87 0.54
N THR A 74 -6.23 -3.53 1.34
CA THR A 74 -6.26 -3.40 2.79
C THR A 74 -5.52 -4.57 3.42
N GLY A 75 -5.06 -4.39 4.66
CA GLY A 75 -4.56 -5.48 5.47
C GLY A 75 -4.64 -5.11 6.95
N THR A 76 -4.44 -6.10 7.80
CA THR A 76 -4.62 -5.95 9.24
C THR A 76 -3.45 -6.59 9.99
N TRP A 77 -3.13 -6.02 11.16
CA TRP A 77 -2.12 -6.61 12.03
C TRP A 77 -2.77 -7.65 12.95
N GLY A 78 -2.01 -8.66 13.36
CA GLY A 78 -2.53 -9.59 14.36
C GLY A 78 -2.66 -8.94 15.74
N SER A 79 -3.58 -9.44 16.57
CA SER A 79 -3.56 -9.16 18.00
C SER A 79 -2.25 -9.66 18.62
N GLN A 80 -1.76 -8.95 19.63
CA GLN A 80 -0.53 -9.28 20.35
C GLN A 80 -0.76 -9.20 21.85
N ASP A 81 -0.62 -10.33 22.54
CA ASP A 81 -0.66 -10.37 23.99
C ASP A 81 0.63 -9.78 24.59
N SER A 82 0.45 -9.02 25.66
CA SER A 82 1.56 -8.45 26.42
C SER A 82 2.18 -9.51 27.34
N PRO A 83 3.52 -9.62 27.40
CA PRO A 83 4.17 -10.58 28.26
C PRO A 83 3.97 -10.23 29.74
N THR A 84 4.01 -11.25 30.62
CA THR A 84 4.21 -11.02 32.05
C THR A 84 5.68 -10.75 32.31
N VAL A 85 5.98 -9.72 33.11
CA VAL A 85 7.35 -9.34 33.45
C VAL A 85 7.57 -9.47 34.95
N THR A 86 8.60 -10.21 35.37
CA THR A 86 8.92 -10.43 36.79
C THR A 86 9.10 -9.11 37.54
N ASN A 87 8.49 -9.00 38.72
CA ASN A 87 8.46 -7.80 39.58
C ASN A 87 7.64 -6.61 39.03
N TYR A 88 6.86 -6.81 37.97
CA TYR A 88 5.86 -5.84 37.52
C TYR A 88 4.45 -6.41 37.71
N ASP A 89 3.49 -5.54 37.97
CA ASP A 89 2.07 -5.86 37.91
C ASP A 89 1.60 -6.06 36.45
N ALA A 90 0.33 -6.42 36.26
CA ALA A 90 -0.26 -6.57 34.94
C ALA A 90 -0.12 -5.29 34.10
N PRO A 91 0.12 -5.40 32.78
CA PRO A 91 0.23 -4.26 31.89
C PRO A 91 -1.09 -3.51 31.77
N ASP A 92 -1.03 -2.24 31.35
CA ASP A 92 -2.21 -1.42 31.06
C ASP A 92 -3.09 -2.02 29.95
N LYS A 93 -2.47 -2.72 29.00
CA LYS A 93 -3.11 -3.50 27.94
C LYS A 93 -2.63 -4.94 28.01
N ALA A 94 -3.52 -5.84 28.42
CA ALA A 94 -3.25 -7.28 28.37
C ALA A 94 -3.03 -7.77 26.93
N THR A 95 -3.76 -7.19 25.97
CA THR A 95 -3.64 -7.48 24.54
C THR A 95 -3.72 -6.19 23.75
N VAL A 96 -2.80 -6.01 22.81
CA VAL A 96 -2.92 -5.03 21.73
C VAL A 96 -3.79 -5.68 20.65
N ALA A 97 -5.00 -5.15 20.45
CA ALA A 97 -5.90 -5.66 19.42
C ALA A 97 -5.34 -5.45 18.00
N GLU A 98 -5.98 -6.12 17.04
CA GLU A 98 -5.79 -5.90 15.60
C GLU A 98 -5.80 -4.41 15.24
#